data_AF-A0A839V4A8-F1
#
_entry.id   AF-A0A839V4A8-F1
#
_cell.length_a   1.000
_cell.length_b   1.000
_cell.length_c   1.000
_cell.angle_alpha   90.00
_cell.angle_beta   90.00
_cell.angle_gamma   90.00
#
_symmetry.space_group_name_H-M   'P 1'
#
loop_
_entity.id
_entity.type
_entity.pdbx_description
1 polymer ?
#
loop_
_entity_poly.entity_id
_entity_poly.type
_entity_poly.pdbx_seq_one_letter_code
_entity_poly.pdbx_strand_id
1 'polypeptide(L)'
;MSGTTSITGPLSDSERVDCRRFCGYELYGNGAGANAGYRYFTAYGTLEYRLTNASDAELTVIRTYLSTLQQLETAIITAAANLDTASAAVWVRNPNEVADRQRLFAYQRRQLCGFLGIPPGAGLGDGGSRIVM
;
A
#
# COMPACT_ATOMS: atom_id res chain seq x y z
N MET A 1 8.49 25.65 -9.60
CA MET A 1 7.49 26.00 -8.59
C MET A 1 7.18 24.75 -7.79
N SER A 2 7.81 24.59 -6.63
CA SER A 2 7.59 23.43 -5.76
C SER A 2 6.36 23.73 -4.91
N GLY A 3 5.20 23.25 -5.35
CA GLY A 3 3.97 23.36 -4.59
C GLY A 3 4.04 22.40 -3.41
N THR A 4 4.26 22.93 -2.21
CA THR A 4 3.92 22.23 -0.97
C THR A 4 2.43 21.97 -1.01
N THR A 5 2.06 20.74 -1.35
CA THR A 5 0.68 20.27 -1.33
C THR A 5 0.21 20.41 0.11
N SER A 6 -0.80 21.25 0.34
CA SER A 6 -1.45 21.33 1.64
C SER A 6 -1.82 19.92 2.07
N ILE A 7 -1.34 19.49 3.23
CA ILE A 7 -1.57 18.15 3.80
C ILE A 7 -3.03 17.99 4.28
N THR A 8 -3.87 18.99 4.02
CA THR A 8 -5.24 19.14 4.46
C THR A 8 -6.13 19.30 3.22
N GLY A 9 -7.08 18.38 3.04
CA GLY A 9 -7.92 18.29 1.86
C GLY A 9 -7.93 16.89 1.23
N PRO A 10 -8.91 16.62 0.34
CA PRO A 10 -9.15 15.29 -0.22
C PRO A 10 -7.91 14.64 -0.83
N LEU A 11 -7.87 13.31 -0.88
CA LEU A 11 -6.78 12.58 -1.54
C LEU A 11 -6.72 12.95 -3.01
N SER A 12 -5.50 13.19 -3.52
CA SER A 12 -5.28 13.34 -4.94
C SER A 12 -5.56 12.02 -5.68
N ASP A 13 -5.73 12.10 -6.99
CA ASP A 13 -5.94 10.89 -7.81
C ASP A 13 -4.74 9.93 -7.72
N SER A 14 -3.52 10.45 -7.58
CA SER A 14 -2.32 9.62 -7.38
C SER A 14 -2.33 8.91 -6.02
N GLU A 15 -2.72 9.61 -4.94
CA GLU A 15 -2.83 9.02 -3.60
C GLU A 15 -3.90 7.92 -3.56
N ARG A 16 -5.02 8.12 -4.27
CA ARG A 16 -6.09 7.12 -4.40
C ARG A 16 -5.62 5.89 -5.18
N VAL A 17 -4.87 6.09 -6.27
CA VAL A 17 -4.28 4.98 -7.02
C VAL A 17 -3.30 4.19 -6.16
N ASP A 18 -2.43 4.86 -5.40
CA ASP A 18 -1.51 4.19 -4.48
C ASP A 18 -2.25 3.42 -3.38
N CYS A 19 -3.32 3.97 -2.81
CA CYS A 19 -4.16 3.26 -1.84
C CYS A 19 -4.68 1.93 -2.41
N ARG A 20 -5.25 1.94 -3.63
CA ARG A 20 -5.76 0.73 -4.29
C ARG A 20 -4.65 -0.29 -4.51
N ARG A 21 -3.53 0.17 -5.08
CA ARG A 21 -2.36 -0.67 -5.39
C ARG A 21 -1.79 -1.32 -4.14
N PHE A 22 -1.58 -0.55 -3.08
CA PHE A 22 -1.09 -1.08 -1.81
C PHE A 22 -2.10 -2.00 -1.13
N CYS A 23 -3.40 -1.76 -1.28
CA CYS A 23 -4.43 -2.66 -0.76
C CYS A 23 -4.70 -3.88 -1.66
N GLY A 24 -3.99 -4.02 -2.80
CA GLY A 24 -4.05 -5.19 -3.68
C GLY A 24 -5.24 -5.21 -4.63
N TYR A 25 -5.87 -4.06 -4.81
CA TYR A 25 -6.93 -3.88 -5.78
C TYR A 25 -6.36 -3.53 -7.15
N GLU A 26 -7.03 -4.02 -8.18
CA GLU A 26 -6.65 -3.82 -9.57
C GLU A 26 -6.82 -2.35 -10.00
N LEU A 27 -6.23 -2.03 -11.15
CA LEU A 27 -6.34 -0.74 -11.79
C LEU A 27 -7.82 -0.37 -12.02
N TYR A 28 -8.21 0.86 -11.64
CA TYR A 28 -9.58 1.35 -11.86
C TYR A 28 -9.91 1.58 -13.33
N GLY A 29 -8.95 2.12 -14.09
CA GLY A 29 -9.17 2.61 -15.45
C GLY A 29 -10.01 3.89 -15.52
N ASN A 30 -10.32 4.32 -16.74
CA ASN A 30 -11.18 5.49 -17.00
C ASN A 30 -12.67 5.06 -17.05
N GLY A 31 -13.24 4.81 -15.87
CA GLY A 31 -14.67 4.54 -15.71
C GLY A 31 -15.08 3.07 -15.72
N ALA A 32 -16.20 2.79 -15.05
CA ALA A 32 -16.76 1.48 -14.70
C ALA A 32 -17.33 0.67 -15.89
N GLY A 33 -16.75 0.77 -17.09
CA GLY A 33 -17.29 0.13 -18.29
C GLY A 33 -17.19 -1.39 -18.33
N ALA A 34 -16.22 -1.98 -17.61
CA ALA A 34 -15.99 -3.44 -17.58
C ALA A 34 -15.95 -4.03 -16.15
N ASN A 35 -16.04 -3.20 -15.12
CA ASN A 35 -15.89 -3.59 -13.72
C ASN A 35 -17.26 -3.74 -13.01
N ALA A 36 -18.17 -4.51 -13.60
CA ALA A 36 -19.58 -4.56 -13.21
C ALA A 36 -19.98 -5.85 -12.46
N GLY A 37 -19.05 -6.52 -11.76
CA GLY A 37 -19.32 -7.74 -11.01
C GLY A 37 -19.63 -7.50 -9.53
N TYR A 38 -20.50 -8.30 -8.90
CA TYR A 38 -20.81 -8.22 -7.45
C TYR A 38 -19.57 -8.29 -6.54
N ARG A 39 -18.55 -9.07 -6.94
CA ARG A 39 -17.25 -9.18 -6.25
C ARG A 39 -16.43 -7.89 -6.33
N TYR A 40 -16.64 -7.08 -7.36
CA TYR A 40 -16.01 -5.78 -7.51
C TYR A 40 -16.65 -4.78 -6.52
N PHE A 41 -17.97 -4.68 -6.48
CA PHE A 41 -18.67 -3.67 -5.67
C PHE A 41 -18.52 -3.81 -4.15
N THR A 42 -18.42 -5.03 -3.63
CA THR A 42 -18.42 -5.27 -2.17
C THR A 42 -17.16 -4.80 -1.45
N ALA A 43 -16.01 -4.80 -2.12
CA ALA A 43 -14.74 -4.36 -1.53
C ALA A 43 -14.21 -3.08 -2.19
N TYR A 44 -14.32 -2.98 -3.52
CA TYR A 44 -13.85 -1.83 -4.28
C TYR A 44 -14.71 -0.58 -4.06
N GLY A 45 -16.04 -0.74 -4.12
CA GLY A 45 -16.97 0.37 -3.89
C GLY A 45 -16.85 0.96 -2.48
N THR A 46 -16.66 0.08 -1.48
CA THR A 46 -16.45 0.49 -0.09
C THR A 46 -15.12 1.23 0.09
N LEU A 47 -14.04 0.76 -0.53
CA LEU A 47 -12.76 1.46 -0.54
C LEU A 47 -12.93 2.88 -1.12
N GLU A 48 -13.50 3.00 -2.32
CA GLU A 48 -13.70 4.29 -2.98
C GLU A 48 -14.53 5.25 -2.15
N TYR A 49 -15.67 4.76 -1.63
CA TYR A 49 -16.53 5.56 -0.77
C TYR A 49 -15.78 6.07 0.46
N ARG A 50 -14.97 5.22 1.13
CA ARG A 50 -14.19 5.63 2.30
C ARG A 50 -13.07 6.61 1.97
N LEU A 51 -12.34 6.41 0.88
CA LEU A 51 -11.31 7.34 0.44
C LEU A 51 -11.88 8.72 0.09
N THR A 52 -13.10 8.78 -0.44
CA THR A 52 -13.78 10.05 -0.75
C THR A 52 -14.38 10.72 0.49
N ASN A 53 -14.83 9.97 1.49
CA ASN A 53 -15.54 10.49 2.66
C ASN A 53 -14.71 10.50 3.96
N ALA A 54 -13.41 10.21 3.89
CA ALA A 54 -12.52 10.25 5.04
C ALA A 54 -12.39 11.66 5.61
N SER A 55 -12.37 11.77 6.94
CA SER A 55 -12.08 13.02 7.65
C SER A 55 -10.63 13.45 7.46
N ASP A 56 -10.32 14.74 7.66
CA ASP A 56 -8.95 15.26 7.54
C ASP A 56 -7.94 14.54 8.45
N ALA A 57 -8.39 14.07 9.62
CA ALA A 57 -7.57 13.28 10.53
C ALA A 57 -7.24 11.90 9.94
N GLU A 58 -8.23 11.21 9.38
CA GLU A 58 -8.03 9.92 8.71
C GLU A 58 -7.18 10.06 7.45
N LEU A 59 -7.37 11.14 6.68
CA LEU A 59 -6.54 11.47 5.52
C LEU A 59 -5.06 11.63 5.89
N THR A 60 -4.79 12.26 7.04
CA THR A 60 -3.42 12.39 7.56
C THR A 60 -2.81 11.02 7.86
N VAL A 61 -3.56 10.12 8.50
CA VAL A 61 -3.11 8.75 8.79
C VAL A 61 -2.86 7.96 7.51
N ILE A 62 -3.77 8.05 6.53
CA ILE A 62 -3.61 7.40 5.21
C ILE A 62 -2.32 7.89 4.54
N ARG A 63 -2.05 9.19 4.54
CA ARG A 63 -0.83 9.78 3.98
C ARG A 63 0.44 9.28 4.67
N THR A 64 0.40 9.08 6.00
CA THR A 64 1.52 8.47 6.74
C THR A 64 1.77 7.03 6.29
N TYR A 65 0.71 6.23 6.10
CA TYR A 65 0.85 4.87 5.56
C TYR A 65 1.41 4.88 4.14
N LEU A 66 0.91 5.75 3.26
CA LEU A 66 1.38 5.87 1.88
C LEU A 66 2.87 6.22 1.82
N SER A 67 3.31 7.21 2.60
CA SER A 67 4.72 7.59 2.68
C SER A 67 5.60 6.43 3.17
N THR A 68 5.15 5.71 4.20
CA THR A 68 5.89 4.56 4.75
C THR A 68 5.98 3.42 3.73
N LEU A 69 4.89 3.14 3.00
CA LEU A 69 4.84 2.08 2.01
C LEU A 69 5.72 2.39 0.78
N GLN A 70 5.73 3.64 0.30
CA GLN A 70 6.61 4.08 -0.78
C GLN A 70 8.10 3.95 -0.40
N GLN A 71 8.45 4.30 0.85
CA GLN A 71 9.81 4.14 1.36
C GLN A 71 10.22 2.67 1.43
N LEU A 72 9.35 1.78 1.94
CA LEU A 72 9.62 0.34 2.02
C LEU A 72 9.75 -0.30 0.63
N GLU A 73 8.91 0.10 -0.32
CA GLU A 73 8.97 -0.38 -1.71
C GLU A 73 10.32 0.00 -2.35
N THR A 74 10.74 1.26 -2.21
CA THR A 74 12.04 1.73 -2.71
C THR A 74 13.20 1.01 -2.02
N ALA A 75 13.11 0.81 -0.70
CA ALA A 75 14.14 0.11 0.08
C ALA A 75 14.32 -1.36 -0.36
N ILE A 76 13.26 -2.04 -0.81
CA ILE A 76 13.36 -3.39 -1.38
C ILE A 76 14.15 -3.35 -2.70
N ILE A 77 13.80 -2.44 -3.61
CA ILE A 77 14.46 -2.30 -4.91
C ILE A 77 15.95 -1.96 -4.74
N THR A 78 16.27 -1.02 -3.84
CA THR A 78 17.68 -0.65 -3.56
C THR A 78 18.46 -1.79 -2.92
N ALA A 79 17.85 -2.59 -2.03
CA ALA A 79 18.51 -3.77 -1.47
C ALA A 79 18.72 -4.88 -2.50
N ALA A 80 17.83 -4.96 -3.50
CA ALA A 80 17.95 -5.91 -4.60
C ALA A 80 19.11 -5.59 -5.54
N ALA A 81 19.43 -4.30 -5.75
CA ALA A 81 20.55 -3.88 -6.60
C ALA A 81 21.93 -4.41 -6.13
N ASN A 82 22.04 -4.82 -4.85
CA ASN A 82 23.26 -5.37 -4.27
C ASN A 82 23.15 -6.89 -3.98
N LEU A 83 22.23 -7.60 -4.63
CA LEU A 83 22.04 -9.06 -4.44
C LEU A 83 23.27 -9.88 -4.84
N ASP A 84 24.04 -9.45 -5.84
CA ASP A 84 25.17 -10.20 -6.39
C ASP A 84 26.48 -10.07 -5.58
N THR A 85 26.54 -9.14 -4.62
CA THR A 85 27.74 -8.89 -3.80
C THR A 85 27.59 -9.55 -2.42
N ALA A 86 28.00 -10.81 -2.31
CA ALA A 86 27.89 -11.58 -1.07
C ALA A 86 28.87 -11.13 0.04
N SER A 87 29.96 -10.45 -0.31
CA SER A 87 30.93 -9.90 0.65
C SER A 87 31.67 -8.71 0.06
N ALA A 88 31.64 -7.58 0.77
CA ALA A 88 32.52 -6.46 0.55
C ALA A 88 33.18 -6.11 1.90
N ALA A 89 34.44 -6.54 2.07
CA ALA A 89 35.24 -6.35 3.29
C ALA A 89 34.68 -7.04 4.57
N VAL A 90 35.06 -6.53 5.75
CA VAL A 90 34.75 -7.07 7.10
C VAL A 90 33.25 -7.00 7.48
N TRP A 91 32.42 -6.38 6.63
CA TRP A 91 30.99 -6.20 6.89
C TRP A 91 30.19 -7.42 6.41
N VAL A 92 29.62 -8.17 7.36
CA VAL A 92 28.70 -9.27 7.06
C VAL A 92 27.31 -8.71 6.81
N ARG A 93 26.79 -8.91 5.59
CA ARG A 93 25.40 -8.54 5.24
C ARG A 93 24.41 -9.54 5.85
N ASN A 94 23.21 -9.06 6.22
CA ASN A 94 22.07 -9.95 6.52
C ASN A 94 21.59 -10.62 5.21
N PRO A 95 21.76 -11.96 5.04
CA PRO A 95 21.33 -12.65 3.83
C PRO A 95 19.81 -12.63 3.63
N ASN A 96 19.04 -12.42 4.71
CA ASN A 96 17.59 -12.37 4.69
C ASN A 96 17.01 -10.96 4.54
N GLU A 97 17.87 -9.94 4.37
CA GLU A 97 17.45 -8.53 4.37
C GLU A 97 16.31 -8.22 3.39
N VAL A 98 16.40 -8.73 2.15
CA VAL A 98 15.36 -8.52 1.13
C VAL A 98 14.05 -9.21 1.54
N ALA A 99 14.14 -10.45 2.04
CA ALA A 99 12.98 -11.20 2.50
C ALA A 99 12.29 -10.54 3.71
N ASP A 100 13.06 -10.02 4.66
CA ASP A 100 12.54 -9.34 5.84
C ASP A 100 11.87 -8.01 5.46
N ARG A 101 12.46 -7.25 4.53
CA ARG A 101 11.84 -6.03 3.97
C ARG A 101 10.55 -6.33 3.22
N GLN A 102 10.51 -7.41 2.43
CA GLN A 102 9.28 -7.85 1.76
C GLN A 102 8.17 -8.24 2.76
N ARG A 103 8.52 -8.93 3.86
CA ARG A 103 7.57 -9.26 4.94
C ARG A 103 7.04 -8.02 5.63
N LEU A 104 7.92 -7.08 5.97
CA LEU A 104 7.52 -5.80 6.57
C LEU A 104 6.60 -4.99 5.65
N PHE A 105 6.92 -4.95 4.35
CA PHE A 105 6.08 -4.31 3.35
C PHE A 105 4.69 -4.97 3.27
N ALA A 106 4.62 -6.29 3.18
CA ALA A 106 3.36 -7.03 3.17
C ALA A 106 2.54 -6.80 4.46
N TYR A 107 3.20 -6.74 5.62
CA TYR A 107 2.56 -6.44 6.89
C TYR A 107 1.94 -5.05 6.90
N GLN A 108 2.69 -4.01 6.51
CA GLN A 108 2.19 -2.63 6.48
C GLN A 108 1.03 -2.46 5.50
N ARG A 109 1.04 -3.15 4.35
CA ARG A 109 -0.10 -3.15 3.41
C ARG A 109 -1.36 -3.73 4.05
N ARG A 110 -1.25 -4.79 4.86
CA ARG A 110 -2.40 -5.35 5.60
C ARG A 110 -2.88 -4.44 6.71
N GLN A 111 -1.98 -3.73 7.40
CA GLN A 111 -2.36 -2.72 8.38
C GLN A 111 -3.16 -1.59 7.74
N LEU A 112 -2.78 -1.14 6.54
CA LEU A 112 -3.56 -0.15 5.78
C LEU A 112 -4.96 -0.69 5.42
N CYS A 113 -5.07 -1.94 4.93
CA CYS A 113 -6.38 -2.56 4.69
C CYS A 113 -7.24 -2.62 5.96
N GLY A 114 -6.64 -2.98 7.09
CA GLY A 114 -7.29 -3.03 8.40
C GLY A 114 -7.79 -1.66 8.85
N PHE A 115 -6.96 -0.62 8.71
CA PHE A 115 -7.34 0.77 9.00
C PHE A 115 -8.49 1.25 8.10
N LEU A 116 -8.40 0.97 6.80
CA LEU A 116 -9.47 1.28 5.85
C LEU A 116 -10.71 0.38 6.00
N GLY A 117 -10.65 -0.64 6.86
CA GLY A 117 -11.72 -1.58 7.17
C GLY A 117 -12.17 -2.44 5.98
N ILE A 118 -11.28 -2.67 5.01
CA ILE A 118 -11.57 -3.45 3.79
C ILE A 118 -10.79 -4.76 3.83
N PRO A 119 -11.31 -5.84 3.22
CA PRO A 119 -10.53 -7.06 3.06
C PRO A 119 -9.29 -6.77 2.18
N PRO A 120 -8.18 -7.51 2.37
CA PRO A 120 -7.07 -7.49 1.41
C PRO A 120 -7.54 -7.90 0.00
N GLY A 121 -7.11 -7.15 -1.02
CA GLY A 121 -7.39 -7.49 -2.41
C GLY A 121 -6.62 -8.71 -2.89
N ALA A 122 -6.99 -9.24 -4.06
CA ALA A 122 -6.38 -10.43 -4.65
C ALA A 122 -4.85 -10.32 -4.81
N GLY A 123 -4.33 -9.10 -5.02
CA GLY A 123 -2.90 -8.84 -5.12
C GLY A 123 -2.10 -8.96 -3.80
N LEU A 124 -2.74 -9.22 -2.66
CA LEU A 124 -2.05 -9.54 -1.39
C LEU A 124 -2.01 -11.05 -1.07
N GLY A 125 -2.76 -11.87 -1.81
CA GLY A 125 -2.93 -13.31 -1.55
C GLY A 125 -3.62 -13.63 -0.22
N ASP A 126 -3.80 -14.94 0.04
CA ASP A 126 -4.42 -15.49 1.26
C ASP A 126 -3.46 -15.42 2.46
N GLY A 127 -3.13 -14.20 2.85
CA GLY A 127 -2.19 -13.94 3.91
C GLY A 127 -2.84 -13.83 5.28
N GLY A 128 -2.93 -14.95 6.02
CA GLY A 128 -3.34 -14.98 7.43
C GLY A 128 -2.59 -13.95 8.29
N SER A 129 -3.15 -13.37 9.35
CA SER A 129 -4.21 -13.79 10.26
C SER A 129 -5.08 -12.60 10.70
N ARG A 130 -6.38 -12.86 10.89
CA ARG A 130 -7.38 -11.94 11.46
C ARG A 130 -7.21 -11.90 12.99
N ILE A 131 -6.74 -10.79 13.56
CA ILE A 131 -7.00 -10.50 14.98
C ILE A 131 -8.38 -9.85 15.03
N VAL A 132 -9.33 -10.58 15.60
CA VAL A 132 -10.63 -10.05 16.03
C VAL A 132 -10.48 -9.82 17.52
N MET A 133 -10.76 -8.60 17.96
CA MET A 133 -11.10 -8.33 19.34
C MET A 133 -12.59 -8.05 19.42
#